data_AF-A0A7S2BLW7-F1
#
_entry.id   AF-A0A7S2BLW7-F1
#
_cell.length_a   1.000
_cell.length_b   1.000
_cell.length_c   1.000
_cell.angle_alpha   90.00
_cell.angle_beta   90.00
_cell.angle_gamma   90.00
#
_symmetry.space_group_name_H-M   'P 1'
#
loop_
_entity.id
_entity.type
_entity.pdbx_description
1 polymer ?
#
loop_
_entity_poly.entity_id
_entity_poly.type
_entity_poly.pdbx_seq_one_letter_code
_entity_poly.pdbx_strand_id
1 'polypeptide(L)'
;SNDDSSLDSTDDVMNRTTSPDDIINRTALLPVIPASDIDITFIGTASCVPGLTRGVSCTALRRSGEVWLFDAGEGTQISIQRSTVRPGRITKIFLTHAHGDHTFGLMGILCLMGQDWDRTGEPVEIFGLQGTRAYLRASARYTISRVLPPHRVHELHDVPHLHRFSSNPSPIPDITIEMDSKYGEVAGGRDIFPNEEGVWECVTEEEGG
;
A
#
# COMPACT_ATOMS: atom_id res chain seq x y z
N SER A 1 43.57 -48.42 57.36
CA SER A 1 42.40 -47.93 58.10
C SER A 1 42.41 -46.43 57.98
N ASN A 2 41.24 -45.81 57.75
CA ASN A 2 41.05 -44.36 57.58
C ASN A 2 41.67 -43.80 56.28
N ASP A 3 41.38 -42.61 55.75
CA ASP A 3 40.19 -41.71 55.65
C ASP A 3 40.64 -40.59 54.67
N ASP A 4 39.84 -39.90 53.84
CA ASP A 4 38.54 -40.14 53.21
C ASP A 4 38.37 -39.12 52.03
N SER A 5 37.27 -39.18 51.27
CA SER A 5 36.72 -38.11 50.40
C SER A 5 37.45 -37.75 49.09
N SER A 6 36.82 -38.08 47.96
CA SER A 6 36.46 -37.13 46.88
C SER A 6 35.77 -37.86 45.73
N LEU A 7 34.43 -37.82 45.71
CA LEU A 7 33.65 -38.14 44.52
C LEU A 7 33.52 -36.86 43.70
N ASP A 8 34.31 -36.74 42.62
CA ASP A 8 34.14 -35.67 41.63
C ASP A 8 32.96 -36.01 40.71
N SER A 9 32.08 -35.04 40.50
CA SER A 9 30.77 -35.22 39.87
C SER A 9 30.80 -34.83 38.39
N THR A 10 31.05 -35.80 37.51
CA THR A 10 30.98 -35.61 36.06
C THR A 10 29.94 -36.55 35.44
N ASP A 11 28.64 -36.26 35.60
CA ASP A 11 27.56 -36.94 34.84
C ASP A 11 26.16 -36.26 34.95
N ASP A 12 26.07 -34.90 34.94
CA ASP A 12 24.75 -34.22 35.09
C ASP A 12 24.57 -32.91 34.27
N VAL A 13 25.04 -32.88 33.02
CA VAL A 13 24.88 -31.70 32.12
C VAL A 13 24.22 -32.03 30.76
N MET A 14 24.02 -33.31 30.41
CA MET A 14 23.58 -33.72 29.06
C MET A 14 22.27 -34.53 29.01
N ASN A 15 21.27 -34.22 29.84
CA ASN A 15 19.89 -34.63 29.54
C ASN A 15 18.78 -33.75 30.15
N ARG A 16 18.72 -32.47 29.76
CA ARG A 16 17.48 -31.68 29.88
C ARG A 16 16.84 -31.53 28.51
N THR A 17 16.12 -32.57 28.11
CA THR A 17 15.11 -32.49 27.05
C THR A 17 14.07 -31.45 27.45
N THR A 18 14.14 -30.26 26.85
CA THR A 18 13.06 -29.26 26.91
C THR A 18 11.79 -29.88 26.34
N SER A 19 10.68 -29.80 27.07
CA SER A 19 9.41 -30.31 26.56
C SER A 19 9.01 -29.53 25.30
N PRO A 20 8.31 -30.13 24.32
CA PRO A 20 7.63 -29.37 23.27
C PRO A 20 6.78 -28.21 23.82
N ASP A 21 6.25 -28.37 25.04
CA ASP A 21 5.45 -27.35 25.75
C ASP A 21 6.26 -26.09 26.16
N ASP A 22 7.57 -26.23 26.39
CA ASP A 22 8.45 -25.11 26.79
C ASP A 22 8.70 -24.13 25.63
N ILE A 23 8.60 -24.62 24.38
CA ILE A 23 8.72 -23.80 23.17
C ILE A 23 7.42 -23.03 22.92
N ILE A 24 6.27 -23.65 23.17
CA ILE A 24 4.94 -23.05 22.94
C ILE A 24 4.72 -21.82 23.84
N ASN A 25 5.22 -21.85 25.08
CA ASN A 25 5.00 -20.76 26.05
C ASN A 25 5.83 -19.48 25.82
N ARG A 26 6.83 -19.46 24.92
CA ARG A 26 7.60 -18.23 24.64
C ARG A 26 6.92 -17.24 23.69
N THR A 27 5.93 -17.68 22.91
CA THR A 27 5.14 -16.81 22.03
C THR A 27 4.15 -15.93 22.81
N ALA A 28 3.78 -16.34 24.03
CA ALA A 28 2.75 -15.69 24.85
C ALA A 28 3.22 -14.45 25.64
N LEU A 29 4.47 -14.02 25.50
CA LEU A 29 5.06 -12.90 26.26
C LEU A 29 5.56 -11.74 25.40
N LEU A 30 5.21 -11.71 24.11
CA LEU A 30 5.17 -10.41 23.44
C LEU A 30 4.04 -9.60 24.09
N PRO A 31 4.28 -8.36 24.55
CA PRO A 31 3.19 -7.54 25.03
C PRO A 31 2.17 -7.41 23.92
N VAL A 32 0.91 -7.75 24.21
CA VAL A 32 -0.21 -7.30 23.40
C VAL A 32 -0.25 -5.79 23.58
N ILE A 33 0.53 -5.09 22.76
CA ILE A 33 0.37 -3.66 22.54
C ILE A 33 -1.11 -3.54 22.15
N PRO A 34 -1.95 -2.84 22.94
CA PRO A 34 -3.34 -2.65 22.56
C PRO A 34 -3.30 -2.03 21.18
N ALA A 35 -3.94 -2.69 20.21
CA ALA A 35 -3.80 -2.33 18.80
C ALA A 35 -4.05 -0.83 18.68
N SER A 36 -3.00 -0.08 18.38
CA SER A 36 -3.14 1.34 18.12
C SER A 36 -4.11 1.48 16.97
N ASP A 37 -5.00 2.48 17.01
CA ASP A 37 -5.96 2.72 15.93
C ASP A 37 -5.28 2.92 14.56
N ILE A 38 -3.96 3.10 14.57
CA ILE A 38 -3.05 3.25 13.43
C ILE A 38 -1.94 2.18 13.47
N ASP A 39 -1.68 1.52 12.34
CA ASP A 39 -0.46 0.73 12.09
C ASP A 39 0.02 0.80 10.64
N ILE A 40 1.29 0.44 10.42
CA ILE A 40 1.97 0.52 9.12
C ILE A 40 2.46 -0.87 8.70
N THR A 41 2.09 -1.29 7.51
CA THR A 41 2.55 -2.53 6.86
C THR A 41 3.30 -2.17 5.58
N PHE A 42 4.58 -2.55 5.49
CA PHE A 42 5.37 -2.40 4.27
C PHE A 42 5.03 -3.53 3.28
N ILE A 43 4.36 -3.18 2.19
CA ILE A 43 3.94 -4.10 1.12
C ILE A 43 5.05 -4.30 0.09
N GLY A 44 5.87 -3.28 -0.12
CA GLY A 44 7.11 -3.35 -0.87
C GLY A 44 8.11 -2.27 -0.43
N THR A 45 9.40 -2.54 -0.67
CA THR A 45 10.54 -1.81 -0.07
C THR A 45 11.76 -1.71 -1.01
N ALA A 46 11.67 -2.25 -2.22
CA ALA A 46 12.68 -2.06 -3.26
C ALA A 46 12.46 -0.73 -4.00
N SER A 47 13.49 -0.26 -4.69
CA SER A 47 13.44 0.90 -5.58
C SER A 47 13.84 0.46 -6.99
N CYS A 48 13.25 1.10 -7.99
CA CYS A 48 13.39 0.90 -9.44
C CYS A 48 12.96 -0.48 -9.98
N VAL A 49 13.40 -1.58 -9.37
CA VAL A 49 13.24 -2.95 -9.90
C VAL A 49 12.71 -3.90 -8.83
N PRO A 50 11.59 -4.62 -9.07
CA PRO A 50 11.09 -5.62 -8.12
C PRO A 50 12.01 -6.83 -8.07
N GLY A 51 12.42 -7.22 -6.87
CA GLY A 51 13.19 -8.43 -6.60
C GLY A 51 12.29 -9.60 -6.20
N LEU A 52 12.80 -10.83 -6.34
CA LEU A 52 12.07 -12.06 -5.97
C LEU A 52 11.58 -12.09 -4.50
N THR A 53 12.27 -11.35 -3.62
CA THR A 53 11.99 -11.29 -2.17
C THR A 53 11.48 -9.92 -1.70
N ARG A 54 11.49 -8.89 -2.56
CA ARG A 54 11.07 -7.52 -2.22
C ARG A 54 10.41 -6.85 -3.43
N GLY A 55 9.11 -6.58 -3.35
CA GLY A 55 8.42 -5.69 -4.30
C GLY A 55 8.88 -4.24 -4.17
N VAL A 56 8.59 -3.44 -5.19
CA VAL A 56 8.84 -1.98 -5.26
C VAL A 56 7.86 -1.18 -4.38
N SER A 57 7.93 0.15 -4.38
CA SER A 57 7.27 1.00 -3.36
C SER A 57 5.77 0.73 -3.20
N CYS A 58 5.38 0.32 -1.99
CA CYS A 58 4.02 0.37 -1.50
C CYS A 58 4.03 0.25 0.04
N THR A 59 3.39 1.19 0.73
CA THR A 59 3.19 1.15 2.19
C THR A 59 1.72 1.28 2.51
N ALA A 60 1.19 0.39 3.34
CA ALA A 60 -0.19 0.43 3.80
C ALA A 60 -0.28 1.00 5.22
N LEU A 61 -1.04 2.08 5.39
CA LEU A 61 -1.42 2.65 6.67
C LEU A 61 -2.83 2.16 7.00
N ARG A 62 -2.99 1.31 8.01
CA ARG A 62 -4.31 0.97 8.54
C ARG A 62 -4.69 2.02 9.58
N ARG A 63 -5.89 2.62 9.47
CA ARG A 63 -6.43 3.60 10.44
C ARG A 63 -7.94 3.40 10.60
N SER A 64 -8.47 3.37 11.82
CA SER A 64 -9.92 3.30 12.11
C SER A 64 -10.67 2.16 11.37
N GLY A 65 -9.96 1.09 11.00
CA GLY A 65 -10.50 -0.02 10.19
C GLY A 65 -10.44 0.17 8.67
N GLU A 66 -10.10 1.37 8.18
CA GLU A 66 -9.71 1.63 6.79
C GLU A 66 -8.24 1.28 6.53
N VAL A 67 -7.86 1.19 5.27
CA VAL A 67 -6.46 1.14 4.80
C VAL A 67 -6.24 2.22 3.75
N TRP A 68 -5.19 3.01 3.93
CA TRP A 68 -4.67 3.94 2.94
C TRP A 68 -3.37 3.39 2.37
N LEU A 69 -3.20 3.40 1.05
CA LEU A 69 -1.95 3.02 0.40
C LEU A 69 -1.14 4.25 0.02
N PHE A 70 0.17 4.18 0.25
CA PHE A 70 1.16 5.12 -0.25
C PHE A 70 2.03 4.38 -1.26
N ASP A 71 1.99 4.86 -2.50
CA ASP A 71 2.46 4.22 -3.73
C ASP A 71 1.79 2.89 -4.10
N ALA A 72 1.94 2.53 -5.37
CA ALA A 72 1.39 1.33 -6.00
C ALA A 72 2.37 0.81 -7.07
N GLY A 73 3.59 0.46 -6.66
CA GLY A 73 4.60 -0.10 -7.56
C GLY A 73 4.21 -1.46 -8.17
N GLU A 74 4.89 -1.88 -9.25
CA GLU A 74 4.60 -3.13 -9.95
C GLU A 74 4.58 -4.36 -9.02
N GLY A 75 3.57 -5.23 -9.19
CA GLY A 75 3.41 -6.46 -8.41
C GLY A 75 2.77 -6.28 -7.03
N THR A 76 2.48 -5.04 -6.61
CA THR A 76 1.85 -4.74 -5.31
C THR A 76 0.59 -5.56 -5.02
N GLN A 77 -0.24 -5.85 -6.04
CA GLN A 77 -1.42 -6.69 -5.88
C GLN A 77 -1.09 -8.12 -5.38
N ILE A 78 0.06 -8.68 -5.76
CA ILE A 78 0.55 -9.99 -5.28
C ILE A 78 1.06 -9.87 -3.84
N SER A 79 1.76 -8.78 -3.52
CA SER A 79 2.22 -8.52 -2.15
C SER A 79 1.06 -8.31 -1.18
N ILE A 80 0.00 -7.59 -1.59
CA ILE A 80 -1.24 -7.41 -0.80
C ILE A 80 -1.87 -8.77 -0.51
N GLN A 81 -2.03 -9.65 -1.51
CA GLN A 81 -2.57 -11.00 -1.33
C GLN A 81 -1.75 -11.90 -0.39
N ARG A 82 -0.46 -11.60 -0.17
CA ARG A 82 0.43 -12.30 0.77
C ARG A 82 0.48 -11.64 2.15
N SER A 83 -0.15 -10.48 2.32
CA SER A 83 -0.12 -9.66 3.54
C SER A 83 -1.39 -9.83 4.38
N THR A 84 -1.46 -9.09 5.49
CA THR A 84 -2.67 -8.95 6.32
C THR A 84 -3.64 -7.88 5.79
N VAL A 85 -3.27 -7.11 4.78
CA VAL A 85 -4.11 -6.06 4.16
C VAL A 85 -5.20 -6.71 3.31
N ARG A 86 -6.46 -6.37 3.60
CA ARG A 86 -7.61 -6.81 2.82
C ARG A 86 -7.90 -5.80 1.70
N PRO A 87 -7.99 -6.20 0.42
CA PRO A 87 -8.28 -5.28 -0.68
C PRO A 87 -9.56 -4.46 -0.48
N GLY A 88 -10.65 -5.09 -0.03
CA GLY A 88 -11.92 -4.42 0.30
C GLY A 88 -11.89 -3.47 1.51
N ARG A 89 -10.73 -3.21 2.13
CA ARG A 89 -10.54 -2.16 3.15
C ARG A 89 -9.74 -0.97 2.65
N ILE A 90 -9.22 -1.01 1.41
CA ILE A 90 -8.48 0.10 0.83
C ILE A 90 -9.49 1.19 0.42
N THR A 91 -9.43 2.35 1.07
CA THR A 91 -10.32 3.49 0.82
C THR A 91 -9.63 4.64 0.11
N LYS A 92 -8.32 4.80 0.32
CA LYS A 92 -7.52 5.90 -0.26
C LYS A 92 -6.18 5.39 -0.79
N ILE A 93 -5.72 5.95 -1.91
CA ILE A 93 -4.40 5.65 -2.51
C ILE A 93 -3.70 6.97 -2.84
N PHE A 94 -2.45 7.12 -2.39
CA PHE A 94 -1.63 8.31 -2.58
C PHE A 94 -0.37 7.94 -3.39
N LEU A 95 -0.19 8.53 -4.57
CA LEU A 95 1.01 8.33 -5.40
C LEU A 95 2.01 9.46 -5.12
N THR A 96 3.21 9.13 -4.63
CA THR A 96 4.21 10.15 -4.26
C THR A 96 4.80 10.87 -5.47
N HIS A 97 5.02 10.16 -6.58
CA HIS A 97 5.52 10.70 -7.84
C HIS A 97 5.26 9.71 -9.00
N ALA A 98 5.52 10.14 -10.24
CA ALA A 98 5.09 9.44 -11.45
C ALA A 98 6.03 8.34 -11.98
N HIS A 99 7.01 7.88 -11.18
CA HIS A 99 7.89 6.79 -11.62
C HIS A 99 7.19 5.42 -11.58
N GLY A 100 7.63 4.49 -12.44
CA GLY A 100 6.97 3.19 -12.63
C GLY A 100 6.98 2.30 -11.38
N ASP A 101 8.07 2.35 -10.60
CA ASP A 101 8.21 1.63 -9.34
C ASP A 101 7.34 2.18 -8.19
N HIS A 102 6.61 3.29 -8.44
CA HIS A 102 5.61 3.86 -7.55
C HIS A 102 4.18 3.81 -8.12
N THR A 103 3.99 3.48 -9.41
CA THR A 103 2.69 3.66 -10.10
C THR A 103 2.20 2.48 -10.95
N PHE A 104 3.08 1.63 -11.50
CA PHE A 104 2.69 0.61 -12.48
C PHE A 104 1.77 -0.49 -11.93
N GLY A 105 1.77 -0.72 -10.61
CA GLY A 105 0.86 -1.66 -9.95
C GLY A 105 -0.55 -1.13 -9.75
N LEU A 106 -0.81 0.17 -9.89
CA LEU A 106 -2.09 0.81 -9.53
C LEU A 106 -3.29 0.16 -10.24
N MET A 107 -3.22 -0.01 -11.56
CA MET A 107 -4.29 -0.69 -12.32
C MET A 107 -4.46 -2.16 -11.88
N GLY A 108 -3.37 -2.84 -11.50
CA GLY A 108 -3.40 -4.20 -10.94
C GLY A 108 -4.09 -4.28 -9.59
N ILE A 109 -3.89 -3.29 -8.71
CA ILE A 109 -4.58 -3.17 -7.42
C ILE A 109 -6.08 -2.94 -7.64
N LEU A 110 -6.47 -2.01 -8.54
CA LEU A 110 -7.88 -1.75 -8.84
C LEU A 110 -8.56 -2.98 -9.46
N CYS A 111 -7.88 -3.73 -10.32
CA CYS A 111 -8.39 -5.00 -10.86
C CYS A 111 -8.58 -6.07 -9.76
N LEU A 112 -7.66 -6.15 -8.79
CA LEU A 112 -7.77 -7.04 -7.62
C LEU A 112 -8.97 -6.64 -6.75
N MET A 113 -9.09 -5.36 -6.39
CA MET A 113 -10.20 -4.85 -5.58
C MET A 113 -11.55 -5.11 -6.26
N GLY A 114 -11.65 -4.89 -7.58
CA GLY A 114 -12.89 -5.07 -8.33
C GLY A 114 -13.46 -6.49 -8.33
N GLN A 115 -12.67 -7.53 -7.98
CA GLN A 115 -13.16 -8.90 -7.81
C GLN A 115 -13.89 -9.13 -6.48
N ASP A 116 -13.59 -8.31 -5.46
CA ASP A 116 -13.98 -8.51 -4.05
C ASP A 116 -14.87 -7.37 -3.54
N TRP A 117 -15.25 -6.42 -4.41
CA TRP A 117 -15.91 -5.17 -4.03
C TRP A 117 -17.44 -5.22 -4.10
N ASP A 118 -18.10 -4.76 -3.04
CA ASP A 118 -19.53 -4.43 -3.05
C ASP A 118 -19.74 -3.17 -3.90
N ARG A 119 -20.40 -3.33 -5.06
CA ARG A 119 -20.70 -2.24 -6.01
C ARG A 119 -21.55 -1.09 -5.43
N THR A 120 -22.02 -1.19 -4.20
CA THR A 120 -22.77 -0.14 -3.48
C THR A 120 -21.94 0.66 -2.48
N GLY A 121 -20.68 0.28 -2.22
CA GLY A 121 -19.78 1.00 -1.31
C GLY A 121 -19.24 2.32 -1.86
N GLU A 122 -18.74 3.17 -0.96
CA GLU A 122 -18.12 4.46 -1.30
C GLU A 122 -16.92 4.31 -2.26
N PRO A 123 -16.65 5.29 -3.14
CA PRO A 123 -15.53 5.23 -4.07
C PRO A 123 -14.16 5.20 -3.38
N VAL A 124 -13.22 4.51 -4.03
CA VAL A 124 -11.79 4.59 -3.69
C VAL A 124 -11.25 5.95 -4.16
N GLU A 125 -10.72 6.73 -3.24
CA GLU A 125 -10.18 8.07 -3.55
C GLU A 125 -8.69 7.96 -3.90
N ILE A 126 -8.34 8.24 -5.16
CA ILE A 126 -6.98 8.12 -5.69
C ILE A 126 -6.38 9.52 -5.84
N PHE A 127 -5.40 9.84 -5.00
CA PHE A 127 -4.61 11.06 -5.05
C PHE A 127 -3.32 10.77 -5.82
N GLY A 128 -3.21 11.30 -7.03
CA GLY A 128 -2.02 11.18 -7.85
C GLY A 128 -1.62 12.53 -8.44
N LEU A 129 -0.59 12.54 -9.27
CA LEU A 129 -0.12 13.78 -9.91
C LEU A 129 -0.83 13.98 -11.25
N GLN A 130 -0.75 15.19 -11.81
CA GLN A 130 -1.28 15.49 -13.13
C GLN A 130 -0.91 14.40 -14.18
N GLY A 131 -1.93 13.81 -14.81
CA GLY A 131 -1.79 12.70 -15.75
C GLY A 131 -2.17 11.31 -15.18
N THR A 132 -2.34 11.16 -13.87
CA THR A 132 -2.81 9.91 -13.24
C THR A 132 -4.17 9.45 -13.78
N ARG A 133 -5.07 10.40 -14.03
CA ARG A 133 -6.40 10.17 -14.57
C ARG A 133 -6.34 9.70 -16.03
N ALA A 134 -5.46 10.33 -16.82
CA ALA A 134 -5.20 9.92 -18.20
C ALA A 134 -4.58 8.51 -18.27
N TYR A 135 -3.62 8.20 -17.38
CA TYR A 135 -3.03 6.87 -17.25
C TYR A 135 -4.09 5.80 -16.94
N LEU A 136 -4.91 5.99 -15.91
CA LEU A 136 -5.94 5.01 -15.52
C LEU A 136 -7.00 4.82 -16.63
N ARG A 137 -7.51 5.92 -17.21
CA ARG A 137 -8.47 5.87 -18.32
C ARG A 137 -7.89 5.14 -19.53
N ALA A 138 -6.67 5.47 -19.95
CA ALA A 138 -6.00 4.81 -21.06
C ALA A 138 -5.81 3.31 -20.80
N SER A 139 -5.23 2.94 -19.64
CA SER A 139 -5.05 1.54 -19.26
C SER A 139 -6.37 0.78 -19.29
N ALA A 140 -7.40 1.23 -18.55
CA ALA A 140 -8.69 0.53 -18.47
C ALA A 140 -9.38 0.39 -19.84
N ARG A 141 -9.25 1.40 -20.71
CA ARG A 141 -9.84 1.39 -22.04
C ARG A 141 -9.14 0.43 -23.00
N TYR A 142 -7.80 0.42 -23.02
CA TYR A 142 -7.02 -0.47 -23.89
C TYR A 142 -7.03 -1.94 -23.43
N THR A 143 -7.11 -2.21 -22.12
CA THR A 143 -7.24 -3.58 -21.58
C THR A 143 -8.69 -4.06 -21.48
N ILE A 144 -9.68 -3.17 -21.65
CA ILE A 144 -11.11 -3.44 -21.48
C ILE A 144 -11.42 -3.90 -20.04
N SER A 145 -10.73 -3.34 -19.03
CA SER A 145 -10.87 -3.70 -17.61
C SER A 145 -12.16 -3.17 -16.98
N ARG A 146 -13.30 -3.84 -17.23
CA ARG A 146 -14.64 -3.42 -16.73
C ARG A 146 -14.96 -3.83 -15.28
N VAL A 147 -14.02 -4.45 -14.58
CA VAL A 147 -14.20 -4.96 -13.21
C VAL A 147 -13.20 -4.25 -12.31
N LEU A 148 -13.56 -3.00 -11.99
CA LEU A 148 -12.84 -2.07 -11.13
C LEU A 148 -13.82 -1.57 -10.06
N PRO A 149 -13.36 -1.21 -8.84
CA PRO A 149 -14.22 -0.56 -7.86
C PRO A 149 -14.67 0.81 -8.36
N PRO A 150 -15.79 1.36 -7.84
CA PRO A 150 -16.06 2.79 -7.90
C PRO A 150 -14.81 3.56 -7.42
N HIS A 151 -14.33 4.52 -8.19
CA HIS A 151 -13.16 5.32 -7.80
C HIS A 151 -13.22 6.73 -8.36
N ARG A 152 -12.57 7.68 -7.67
CA ARG A 152 -12.31 9.04 -8.19
C ARG A 152 -10.81 9.28 -8.24
N VAL A 153 -10.40 10.17 -9.13
CA VAL A 153 -9.00 10.56 -9.27
C VAL A 153 -8.85 12.05 -9.01
N HIS A 154 -8.18 12.37 -7.91
CA HIS A 154 -7.70 13.70 -7.59
C HIS A 154 -6.28 13.85 -8.17
N GLU A 155 -6.06 14.91 -8.94
CA GLU A 155 -4.74 15.22 -9.50
C GLU A 155 -4.13 16.41 -8.77
N LEU A 156 -2.93 16.22 -8.21
CA LEU A 156 -2.11 17.27 -7.63
C LEU A 156 -1.36 17.98 -8.77
N HIS A 157 -1.58 19.28 -8.87
CA HIS A 157 -0.94 20.18 -9.84
C HIS A 157 0.22 20.94 -9.20
N ASP A 158 1.09 21.53 -10.03
CA ASP A 158 2.25 22.34 -9.63
C ASP A 158 3.25 21.67 -8.65
N VAL A 159 3.31 20.34 -8.63
CA VAL A 159 4.19 19.58 -7.73
C VAL A 159 5.67 19.83 -8.06
N PRO A 160 6.46 20.42 -7.14
CA PRO A 160 7.86 20.73 -7.37
C PRO A 160 8.68 19.49 -7.74
N HIS A 161 9.67 19.69 -8.62
CA HIS A 161 10.63 18.68 -9.06
C HIS A 161 10.07 17.50 -9.86
N LEU A 162 8.75 17.35 -10.02
CA LEU A 162 8.16 16.36 -10.94
C LEU A 162 8.58 16.60 -12.40
N HIS A 163 8.88 17.86 -12.77
CA HIS A 163 9.33 18.27 -14.10
C HIS A 163 10.83 18.58 -14.20
N ARG A 164 11.69 17.95 -13.39
CA ARG A 164 13.15 18.16 -13.43
C ARG A 164 13.86 17.54 -14.65
N PHE A 165 13.26 17.58 -15.85
CA PHE A 165 13.95 17.58 -17.16
C PHE A 165 13.06 18.09 -18.31
N SER A 166 12.36 19.23 -18.15
CA SER A 166 12.12 20.13 -19.29
C SER A 166 11.64 21.51 -18.84
N SER A 167 12.17 22.57 -19.45
CA SER A 167 11.60 23.93 -19.40
C SER A 167 10.33 24.08 -20.27
N ASN A 168 9.83 22.97 -20.81
CA ASN A 168 8.61 22.86 -21.58
C ASN A 168 8.07 21.44 -21.36
N PRO A 169 7.15 21.18 -20.40
CA PRO A 169 6.60 19.84 -20.24
C PRO A 169 6.01 19.42 -21.59
N SER A 170 6.44 18.27 -22.13
CA SER A 170 5.81 17.72 -23.33
C SER A 170 4.31 17.65 -23.06
N PRO A 171 3.45 18.28 -23.88
CA PRO A 171 2.02 18.29 -23.62
C PRO A 171 1.56 16.84 -23.49
N ILE A 172 0.95 16.52 -22.34
CA ILE A 172 0.41 15.18 -22.07
C ILE A 172 -0.49 14.86 -23.27
N PRO A 173 -0.23 13.76 -24.02
CA PRO A 173 -0.98 13.49 -25.25
C PRO A 173 -2.47 13.45 -24.96
N ASP A 174 -3.26 14.12 -25.81
CA ASP A 174 -4.72 14.23 -25.67
C ASP A 174 -5.40 12.90 -26.07
N ILE A 175 -5.09 11.84 -25.31
CA ILE A 175 -5.72 10.54 -25.35
C ILE A 175 -7.09 10.73 -24.71
N THR A 176 -8.12 11.04 -25.52
CA THR A 176 -9.54 11.22 -25.14
C THR A 176 -9.86 10.85 -23.69
N ILE A 177 -9.64 11.83 -22.81
CA ILE A 177 -9.76 11.72 -21.36
C ILE A 177 -11.22 11.85 -20.91
N GLU A 178 -12.16 11.25 -21.62
CA GLU A 178 -13.56 11.25 -21.18
C GLU A 178 -13.76 10.22 -20.07
N MET A 179 -14.48 10.60 -19.01
CA MET A 179 -14.89 9.69 -17.94
C MET A 179 -15.85 8.64 -18.51
N ASP A 180 -15.53 7.35 -18.35
CA ASP A 180 -16.41 6.25 -18.76
C ASP A 180 -16.70 5.37 -17.54
N SER A 181 -17.90 5.54 -16.97
CA SER A 181 -18.36 4.84 -15.76
C SER A 181 -18.45 3.33 -15.90
N LYS A 182 -18.40 2.80 -17.14
CA LYS A 182 -18.20 1.38 -17.45
C LYS A 182 -16.90 0.80 -16.88
N TYR A 183 -15.92 1.66 -16.61
CA TYR A 183 -14.65 1.31 -15.98
C TYR A 183 -14.59 1.71 -14.49
N GLY A 184 -15.73 2.01 -13.86
CA GLY A 184 -15.81 2.29 -12.43
C GLY A 184 -15.39 3.71 -12.00
N GLU A 185 -14.93 4.56 -12.93
CA GLU A 185 -14.65 5.95 -12.58
C GLU A 185 -15.96 6.71 -12.34
N VAL A 186 -16.02 7.50 -11.26
CA VAL A 186 -17.17 8.34 -10.90
C VAL A 186 -16.77 9.82 -10.77
N ALA A 187 -17.77 10.71 -10.89
CA ALA A 187 -17.57 12.15 -10.80
C ALA A 187 -17.10 12.59 -9.40
N GLY A 188 -16.49 13.78 -9.31
CA GLY A 188 -16.00 14.35 -8.04
C GLY A 188 -14.49 14.24 -7.83
N GLY A 189 -13.74 13.68 -8.79
CA GLY A 189 -12.29 13.88 -8.86
C GLY A 189 -11.96 15.38 -8.89
N ARG A 190 -10.92 15.79 -8.15
CA ARG A 190 -10.54 17.19 -7.94
C ARG A 190 -9.19 17.48 -8.59
N ASP A 191 -9.01 18.67 -9.12
CA ASP A 191 -7.69 19.18 -9.46
C ASP A 191 -7.23 20.06 -8.30
N ILE A 192 -6.22 19.60 -7.56
CA ILE A 192 -5.77 20.17 -6.29
C ILE A 192 -4.47 20.94 -6.54
N PHE A 193 -4.48 22.23 -6.20
CA PHE A 193 -3.34 23.13 -6.32
C PHE A 193 -2.71 23.35 -4.93
N PRO A 194 -1.41 23.63 -4.84
CA PRO A 194 -0.78 23.96 -3.58
C PRO A 194 -1.28 25.31 -3.04
N ASN A 195 -1.40 25.43 -1.73
CA ASN A 195 -1.60 26.71 -1.06
C ASN A 195 -0.30 27.56 -1.06
N GLU A 196 -0.34 28.76 -0.48
CA GLU A 196 0.82 29.68 -0.44
C GLU A 196 2.06 29.11 0.27
N GLU A 197 1.89 28.09 1.11
CA GLU A 197 2.96 27.37 1.82
C GLU A 197 3.51 26.17 1.03
N GLY A 198 2.93 25.85 -0.13
CA GLY A 198 3.32 24.69 -0.94
C GLY A 198 2.69 23.37 -0.49
N VAL A 199 1.54 23.41 0.20
CA VAL A 199 0.84 22.23 0.73
C VAL A 199 -0.43 21.93 -0.08
N TRP A 200 -0.68 20.66 -0.38
CA TRP A 200 -1.91 20.17 -1.00
C TRP A 200 -2.86 19.60 0.07
N GLU A 201 -4.02 20.23 0.23
CA GLU A 201 -5.05 19.80 1.19
C GLU A 201 -5.91 18.67 0.60
N CYS A 202 -5.36 17.45 0.64
CA CYS A 202 -5.97 16.26 0.04
C CYS A 202 -7.18 15.74 0.81
N VAL A 203 -7.10 15.68 2.16
CA VAL A 203 -8.14 15.13 3.05
C VAL A 203 -8.51 16.19 4.08
N THR A 204 -9.80 16.45 4.27
CA THR A 204 -10.29 17.41 5.27
C THR A 204 -10.74 16.71 6.56
N GLU A 205 -10.89 17.45 7.67
CA GLU A 205 -11.28 16.86 8.96
C GLU A 205 -12.65 16.16 8.92
N GLU A 206 -13.57 16.60 8.04
CA GLU A 206 -14.88 15.97 7.81
C GLU A 206 -14.79 14.58 7.15
N GLU A 207 -13.69 14.29 6.42
CA GLU A 207 -13.43 13.02 5.75
C GLU A 207 -12.58 12.04 6.61
N GLY A 208 -12.22 12.46 7.83
CA GLY A 208 -11.20 11.81 8.67
C GLY A 208 -11.70 11.14 9.95
N GLY A 209 -13.02 11.08 10.19
CA GLY A 209 -13.64 10.55 11.42
C GLY A 209 -13.46 9.04 11.63
#